data_AF-A0A6N4T1D1-F1
#
_entry.id   AF-A0A6N4T1D1-F1
#
_cell.length_a   1.000
_cell.length_b   1.000
_cell.length_c   1.000
_cell.angle_alpha   90.00
_cell.angle_beta   90.00
_cell.angle_gamma   90.00
#
_symmetry.space_group_name_H-M   'P 1'
#
loop_
_entity.id
_entity.type
_entity.pdbx_description
1 polymer ?
#
loop_
_entity_poly.entity_id
_entity_poly.type
_entity_poly.pdbx_seq_one_letter_code
_entity_poly.pdbx_strand_id
1 'polypeptide(L)'
;MGYAQYNERDGSGVSWLQQKPSHWGIKRLKFSTDIINNKVSVEDSPLPYFGLEHIESWTGRKIEGEISNSEGLASSFAVGDVLFGKLRPYLAKVHLAQRHVLPTLQCGA
;
A
#
# COMPACT_ATOMS: atom_id res chain seq x y z
N MET A 1 -22.25 -19.16 8.66
CA MET A 1 -22.28 -17.69 8.48
C MET A 1 -22.83 -17.38 7.09
N GLY A 2 -23.99 -16.74 6.99
CA GLY A 2 -24.52 -16.22 5.72
C GLY A 2 -24.04 -14.77 5.53
N TYR A 3 -23.46 -14.46 4.38
CA TYR A 3 -23.08 -13.09 4.03
C TYR A 3 -24.31 -12.31 3.58
N ALA A 4 -24.38 -11.01 3.91
CA ALA A 4 -25.42 -10.13 3.42
C ALA A 4 -25.43 -10.14 1.88
N GLN A 5 -26.55 -10.57 1.28
CA GLN A 5 -26.70 -10.57 -0.17
C GLN A 5 -27.24 -9.22 -0.62
N TYR A 6 -26.56 -8.61 -1.58
CA TYR A 6 -27.06 -7.43 -2.28
C TYR A 6 -28.19 -7.84 -3.22
N ASN A 7 -29.35 -7.21 -3.06
CA ASN A 7 -30.55 -7.47 -3.87
C ASN A 7 -30.38 -7.03 -5.33
N GLU A 8 -29.60 -5.98 -5.56
CA GLU A 8 -29.42 -5.37 -6.88
C GLU A 8 -27.95 -5.43 -7.30
N ARG A 9 -27.71 -6.02 -8.48
CA ARG A 9 -26.39 -6.19 -9.06
C ARG A 9 -26.39 -5.75 -10.51
N ASP A 10 -25.38 -4.97 -10.87
CA ASP A 10 -25.16 -4.49 -12.23
C ASP A 10 -23.87 -5.08 -12.81
N GLY A 11 -23.84 -5.18 -14.14
CA GLY A 11 -22.61 -5.44 -14.86
C GLY A 11 -21.58 -4.34 -14.62
N SER A 12 -20.33 -4.72 -14.38
CA SER A 12 -19.23 -3.77 -14.17
C SER A 12 -18.85 -2.97 -15.42
N GLY A 13 -19.25 -3.44 -16.62
CA GLY A 13 -18.77 -2.91 -17.89
C GLY A 13 -17.30 -3.19 -18.19
N VAL A 14 -16.62 -3.96 -17.34
CA VAL A 14 -15.19 -4.30 -17.44
C VAL A 14 -15.07 -5.82 -17.55
N SER A 15 -14.47 -6.31 -18.63
CA SER A 15 -14.50 -7.73 -19.01
C SER A 15 -13.99 -8.71 -17.94
N TRP A 16 -13.01 -8.31 -17.13
CA TRP A 16 -12.44 -9.14 -16.07
C TRP A 16 -13.14 -8.97 -14.71
N LEU A 17 -13.96 -7.93 -14.55
CA LEU A 17 -14.63 -7.61 -13.28
C LEU A 17 -16.05 -8.17 -13.31
N GLN A 18 -16.39 -8.98 -12.31
CA GLN A 18 -17.73 -9.58 -12.19
C GLN A 18 -18.81 -8.53 -11.86
N GLN A 19 -20.05 -8.99 -11.63
CA GLN A 19 -21.14 -8.13 -11.21
C GLN A 19 -20.81 -7.42 -9.89
N LYS A 20 -21.20 -6.14 -9.81
CA LYS A 20 -21.07 -5.29 -8.62
C LYS A 20 -22.46 -4.96 -8.06
N PRO A 21 -22.58 -4.53 -6.80
CA PRO A 21 -23.79 -3.87 -6.33
C PRO A 21 -24.15 -2.66 -7.21
N SER A 22 -25.44 -2.45 -7.49
CA SER A 22 -25.87 -1.39 -8.43
C SER A 22 -25.44 0.01 -7.96
N HIS A 23 -25.48 0.28 -6.66
CA HIS A 23 -25.05 1.54 -6.05
C HIS A 23 -23.53 1.80 -6.05
N TRP A 24 -22.68 0.84 -6.43
CA TRP A 24 -21.22 1.05 -6.47
C TRP A 24 -20.80 1.76 -7.75
N GLY A 25 -20.05 2.85 -7.64
CA GLY A 25 -19.36 3.47 -8.77
C GLY A 25 -17.99 2.81 -9.01
N ILE A 26 -17.64 2.54 -10.27
CA ILE A 26 -16.29 2.06 -10.62
C ILE A 26 -15.40 3.26 -10.93
N LYS A 27 -14.26 3.35 -10.24
CA LYS A 27 -13.25 4.38 -10.48
C LYS A 27 -11.86 3.76 -10.54
N ARG A 28 -10.98 4.31 -11.37
CA ARG A 28 -9.56 3.90 -11.36
C ARG A 28 -8.90 4.39 -10.07
N LEU A 29 -8.06 3.55 -9.46
CA LEU A 29 -7.39 3.84 -8.19
C LEU A 29 -6.64 5.19 -8.20
N LYS A 30 -5.97 5.53 -9.31
CA LYS A 30 -5.25 6.81 -9.48
C LYS A 30 -6.09 8.07 -9.27
N PHE A 31 -7.42 7.96 -9.31
CA PHE A 31 -8.33 9.09 -9.06
C PHE A 31 -8.93 9.07 -7.65
N SER A 32 -8.56 8.09 -6.83
CA SER A 32 -9.01 7.92 -5.45
C SER A 32 -7.87 8.00 -4.45
N THR A 33 -6.62 8.08 -4.92
CA THR A 33 -5.41 8.07 -4.07
C THR A 33 -4.38 9.01 -4.64
N ASP A 34 -3.65 9.68 -3.75
CA ASP A 34 -2.46 10.44 -4.11
C ASP A 34 -1.21 9.57 -4.01
N ILE A 35 -0.28 9.76 -4.95
CA ILE A 35 1.01 9.09 -4.94
C ILE A 35 1.99 9.97 -4.17
N ILE A 36 2.50 9.45 -3.05
CA ILE A 36 3.48 10.14 -2.21
C ILE A 36 4.89 9.75 -2.66
N ASN A 37 5.70 10.75 -3.03
CA ASN A 37 7.08 10.55 -3.51
C ASN A 37 8.03 11.57 -2.86
N ASN A 38 7.93 11.70 -1.54
CA ASN A 38 8.79 12.59 -0.77
C ASN A 38 10.06 11.86 -0.36
N LYS A 39 11.14 12.07 -1.10
CA LYS A 39 12.44 11.44 -0.81
C LYS A 39 13.17 12.19 0.29
N VAL A 40 13.71 11.44 1.25
CA VAL A 40 14.48 11.92 2.40
C VAL A 40 15.74 11.07 2.50
N SER A 41 16.87 11.72 2.78
CA SER A 41 18.12 11.04 3.10
C SER A 41 17.98 10.36 4.46
N VAL A 42 18.32 9.07 4.55
CA VAL A 42 18.22 8.31 5.80
C VAL A 42 19.20 8.83 6.86
N GLU A 43 20.34 9.37 6.44
CA GLU A 43 21.38 9.95 7.30
C GLU A 43 20.96 11.22 8.05
N ASP A 44 20.03 12.00 7.49
CA ASP A 44 19.61 13.30 8.06
C ASP A 44 18.38 13.19 8.97
N SER A 45 17.79 12.00 9.11
CA SER A 45 16.50 11.83 9.79
C SER A 45 16.59 10.91 11.00
N PRO A 46 16.02 11.30 12.15
CA PRO A 46 15.93 10.44 13.33
C PRO A 46 14.86 9.34 13.21
N LEU A 47 14.17 9.26 12.06
CA LEU A 47 13.05 8.34 11.88
C LEU A 47 13.53 6.92 11.56
N PRO A 48 12.82 5.88 12.05
CA PRO A 48 13.19 4.50 11.77
C PRO A 48 13.03 4.20 10.28
N TYR A 49 13.83 3.27 9.77
CA TYR A 49 13.71 2.77 8.41
C TYR A 49 12.70 1.61 8.32
N PHE A 50 11.87 1.62 7.27
CA PHE A 50 10.81 0.64 7.03
C PHE A 50 10.82 0.12 5.58
N GLY A 51 11.54 -0.97 5.34
CA GLY A 51 11.60 -1.66 4.04
C GLY A 51 10.52 -2.73 3.81
N LEU A 52 10.59 -3.37 2.64
CA LEU A 52 9.69 -4.47 2.25
C LEU A 52 9.93 -5.75 3.05
N GLU A 53 11.13 -5.92 3.58
CA GLU A 53 11.56 -6.98 4.50
C GLU A 53 10.76 -6.98 5.81
N HIS A 54 10.20 -5.84 6.21
CA HIS A 54 9.38 -5.69 7.40
C HIS A 54 7.88 -5.97 7.17
N ILE A 55 7.49 -6.39 5.96
CA ILE A 55 6.09 -6.65 5.62
C ILE A 55 5.91 -8.13 5.29
N GLU A 56 5.03 -8.78 6.06
CA GLU A 56 4.63 -10.15 5.78
C GLU A 56 3.77 -10.21 4.51
N SER A 57 4.08 -11.17 3.64
CA SER A 57 3.38 -11.38 2.39
C SER A 57 1.91 -11.75 2.66
N TRP A 58 0.97 -11.15 1.92
CA TRP A 58 -0.48 -11.45 1.94
C TRP A 58 -1.25 -11.10 3.21
N THR A 59 -0.60 -10.84 4.34
CA THR A 59 -1.29 -10.51 5.60
C THR A 59 -1.34 -9.01 5.88
N GLY A 60 -0.38 -8.27 5.30
CA GLY A 60 -0.15 -6.87 5.54
C GLY A 60 0.35 -6.52 6.95
N ARG A 61 0.75 -7.53 7.72
CA ARG A 61 1.29 -7.38 9.06
C ARG A 61 2.74 -6.94 9.00
N LYS A 62 3.12 -6.13 9.99
CA LYS A 62 4.52 -5.79 10.23
C LYS A 62 5.21 -6.99 10.86
N ILE A 63 6.36 -7.35 10.31
CA ILE A 63 7.31 -8.27 10.93
C ILE A 63 8.24 -7.44 11.82
N GLU A 64 8.46 -7.88 13.05
CA GLU A 64 9.49 -7.29 13.91
C GLU A 64 10.87 -7.76 13.43
N GLY A 65 11.74 -6.80 13.17
CA GLY A 65 13.10 -7.04 12.69
C GLY A 65 13.99 -5.86 13.06
N GLU A 66 15.31 -6.12 13.11
CA GLU A 66 16.30 -5.08 13.32
C GLU A 66 16.30 -4.08 12.17
N ILE A 67 16.30 -2.80 12.52
CA ILE A 67 16.46 -1.71 11.56
C ILE A 67 17.87 -1.83 10.99
N SER A 68 17.98 -2.46 9.82
CA SER A 68 19.24 -2.50 9.10
C SER A 68 19.52 -1.08 8.60
N ASN A 69 20.71 -0.55 8.89
CA ASN A 69 21.15 0.74 8.38
C ASN A 69 21.25 0.65 6.85
N SER A 70 20.20 1.07 6.15
CA SER A 70 20.23 1.18 4.71
C SER A 70 20.81 2.54 4.33
N GLU A 71 21.95 2.54 3.63
CA GLU A 71 22.46 3.74 2.98
C GLU A 71 21.60 4.02 1.73
N GLY A 72 20.94 5.19 1.65
CA GLY A 72 20.20 5.58 0.46
C GLY A 72 19.08 6.60 0.65
N LEU A 73 18.40 6.88 -0.46
CA LEU A 73 17.19 7.70 -0.50
C LEU A 73 15.97 6.83 -0.15
N ALA A 74 15.35 7.12 0.98
CA ALA A 74 14.06 6.57 1.37
C ALA A 74 12.96 7.56 0.99
N SER A 75 11.75 7.08 0.70
CA SER A 75 10.56 7.93 0.73
C SER A 75 10.18 8.21 2.19
N SER A 76 9.35 9.21 2.47
CA SER A 76 8.72 9.45 3.78
C SER A 76 7.22 9.13 3.68
N PHE A 77 6.61 8.56 4.73
CA PHE A 77 5.15 8.39 4.82
C PHE A 77 4.64 8.86 6.18
N ALA A 78 3.35 9.14 6.24
CA ALA A 78 2.61 9.48 7.45
C ALA A 78 1.69 8.35 7.89
N VAL A 79 1.16 8.47 9.11
CA VAL A 79 0.10 7.58 9.59
C VAL A 79 -1.12 7.70 8.69
N GLY A 80 -1.68 6.57 8.26
CA GLY A 80 -2.80 6.49 7.33
C GLY A 80 -2.40 6.18 5.89
N ASP A 81 -1.11 6.29 5.54
CA ASP A 81 -0.63 5.96 4.20
C ASP A 81 -0.61 4.44 3.96
N VAL A 82 -0.83 4.05 2.70
CA VAL A 82 -0.73 2.65 2.26
C VAL A 82 0.58 2.44 1.51
N LEU A 83 1.43 1.59 2.06
CA LEU A 83 2.67 1.17 1.43
C LEU A 83 2.39 -0.02 0.52
N PHE A 84 2.85 0.07 -0.73
CA PHE A 84 2.69 -0.99 -1.72
C PHE A 84 3.96 -1.20 -2.53
N GLY A 85 4.46 -2.43 -2.61
CA GLY A 85 5.64 -2.77 -3.39
C GLY A 85 5.39 -2.78 -4.91
N LYS A 86 5.93 -1.80 -5.65
CA LYS A 86 5.77 -1.69 -7.12
C LYS A 86 6.46 -2.82 -7.91
N LEU A 87 7.67 -3.21 -7.50
CA LEU A 87 8.53 -4.09 -8.32
C LEU A 87 8.09 -5.56 -8.34
N ARG A 88 7.45 -6.04 -7.27
CA ARG A 88 7.00 -7.44 -7.19
C ARG A 88 5.60 -7.57 -6.57
N PRO A 89 4.55 -7.17 -7.32
CA PRO A 89 3.18 -7.13 -6.81
C PRO A 89 2.66 -8.49 -6.32
N TYR A 90 3.13 -9.59 -6.91
CA TYR A 90 2.73 -10.96 -6.56
C TYR A 90 3.15 -11.39 -5.15
N LEU A 91 4.16 -10.74 -4.55
CA LEU A 91 4.51 -10.98 -3.15
C LEU A 91 3.46 -10.43 -2.18
N ALA A 92 2.51 -9.62 -2.68
CA ALA A 92 1.40 -9.05 -1.91
C ALA A 92 1.87 -8.39 -0.59
N LYS A 93 3.01 -7.70 -0.66
CA LYS A 93 3.56 -6.91 0.45
C LYS A 93 2.90 -5.54 0.45
N VAL A 94 1.94 -5.38 1.35
CA VAL A 94 1.18 -4.16 1.56
C VAL A 94 1.20 -3.83 3.04
N HIS A 95 1.30 -2.57 3.44
CA HIS A 95 1.19 -2.21 4.86
C HIS A 95 0.40 -0.91 5.02
N LEU A 96 -0.50 -0.87 6.00
CA LEU A 96 -1.15 0.37 6.42
C LEU A 96 -0.27 1.00 7.50
N ALA A 97 0.23 2.21 7.24
CA ALA A 97 1.06 2.94 8.18
C ALA A 97 0.25 3.31 9.44
N GLN A 98 0.49 2.59 10.53
CA GLN A 98 -0.12 2.88 11.84
C GLN A 98 0.76 3.81 12.70
N ARG A 99 2.00 4.07 12.29
CA ARG A 99 2.96 4.95 12.98
C ARG A 99 3.79 5.72 11.95
N HIS A 100 4.32 6.89 12.32
CA HIS A 100 5.27 7.64 11.48
C HIS A 100 6.60 6.88 11.35
N VAL A 101 7.00 6.56 10.11
CA VAL A 101 8.25 5.86 9.78
C VAL A 101 8.71 6.25 8.37
N LEU A 102 10.00 6.06 8.01
CA LEU A 102 10.51 6.29 6.66
C LEU A 102 10.44 5.01 5.80
N PRO A 103 9.68 4.95 4.69
CA PRO A 103 9.67 3.83 3.75
C PRO A 103 10.79 3.87 2.72
N THR A 104 11.22 2.71 2.21
CA THR A 104 12.00 2.66 0.96
C THR A 104 11.15 2.18 -0.20
N LEU A 105 10.24 3.04 -0.65
CA LEU A 105 9.45 2.82 -1.87
C LEU A 105 9.77 3.90 -2.90
N GLN A 106 10.52 3.53 -3.94
CA GLN A 106 10.66 4.36 -5.13
C GLN A 106 9.38 4.30 -5.96
N CYS A 107 8.64 5.40 -5.98
CA CYS A 107 7.59 5.60 -6.97
C CYS A 107 8.24 6.16 -8.25
N GLY A 108 8.67 5.27 -9.14
CA GLY A 108 9.00 5.63 -10.52
C GLY A 108 7.73 5.92 -11.32
N ALA A 109 7.84 6.82 -12.30
CA ALA A 109 6.78 7.18 -13.25
C ALA A 109 6.24 5.98 -14.06
#